data_AF-A0A316RGJ9-F1
#
_entry.id   AF-A0A316RGJ9-F1
#
_cell.length_a   1.000
_cell.length_b   1.000
_cell.length_c   1.000
_cell.angle_alpha   90.00
_cell.angle_beta   90.00
_cell.angle_gamma   90.00
#
_symmetry.space_group_name_H-M   'P 1'
#
loop_
_entity.id
_entity.type
_entity.pdbx_description
1 polymer ?
#
loop_
_entity_poly.entity_id
_entity_poly.type
_entity_poly.pdbx_seq_one_letter_code
_entity_poly.pdbx_strand_id
1 'polypeptide(L)'
;MDRHVDRLLLRRTNEGKVRAAFGITDRNLTSREREYIATWFDRYQFDLPLIEYAYEITVERTGKLAFGYLNKILASWHQNGIRSVEEARRESKPAAAVPAGSAGGESDLNRKILEQFMKD
;
A
#
# COMPACT_ATOMS: atom_id res chain seq x y z
N MET A 1 13.91 -22.18 -18.51
CA MET A 1 12.52 -21.71 -18.35
C MET A 1 12.42 -20.30 -18.89
N ASP A 2 11.31 -19.97 -19.54
CA ASP A 2 11.13 -18.72 -20.27
C ASP A 2 10.85 -17.59 -19.27
N ARG A 3 11.73 -16.56 -19.21
CA ARG A 3 11.63 -15.44 -18.24
C ARG A 3 10.27 -14.73 -18.30
N HIS A 4 9.59 -14.81 -19.44
CA HIS A 4 8.27 -14.27 -19.63
C HIS A 4 7.20 -15.04 -18.84
N VAL A 5 7.24 -16.37 -18.87
CA VAL A 5 6.32 -17.24 -18.14
C VAL A 5 6.51 -17.03 -16.63
N ASP A 6 7.75 -16.94 -16.15
CA ASP A 6 8.05 -16.67 -14.74
C ASP A 6 7.44 -15.34 -14.26
N ARG A 7 7.50 -14.29 -15.08
CA ARG A 7 6.90 -12.99 -14.76
C ARG A 7 5.38 -13.05 -14.68
N LEU A 8 4.74 -13.79 -15.60
CA LEU A 8 3.28 -13.95 -15.59
C LEU A 8 2.80 -14.74 -14.36
N LEU A 9 3.53 -15.80 -13.98
CA LEU A 9 3.24 -16.59 -12.79
C LEU A 9 3.41 -15.74 -11.52
N LEU A 10 4.49 -14.97 -11.43
CA LEU A 10 4.74 -14.09 -10.29
C LEU A 10 3.62 -13.05 -10.10
N ARG A 11 3.17 -12.42 -11.20
CA ARG A 11 2.06 -11.46 -11.16
C ARG A 11 0.77 -12.11 -10.64
N ARG A 12 0.40 -13.28 -11.17
CA ARG A 12 -0.78 -14.02 -10.72
C ARG A 12 -0.69 -14.40 -9.24
N THR A 13 0.50 -14.81 -8.78
CA THR A 13 0.74 -15.09 -7.36
C THR A 13 0.59 -13.85 -6.50
N ASN A 14 1.14 -12.71 -6.92
CA ASN A 14 1.05 -11.44 -6.19
C ASN A 14 -0.39 -10.92 -6.13
N GLU A 15 -1.15 -11.01 -7.23
CA GLU A 15 -2.59 -10.71 -7.24
C GLU A 15 -3.35 -11.59 -6.25
N GLY A 16 -3.04 -12.90 -6.20
CA GLY A 16 -3.64 -13.83 -5.25
C GLY A 16 -3.34 -13.47 -3.79
N LYS A 17 -2.07 -13.12 -3.48
CA LYS A 17 -1.65 -12.67 -2.15
C LYS A 17 -2.40 -11.41 -1.71
N VAL A 18 -2.47 -10.40 -2.58
CA VAL A 18 -3.19 -9.14 -2.27
C VAL A 18 -4.67 -9.39 -2.08
N ARG A 19 -5.31 -10.22 -2.93
CA ARG A 19 -6.72 -10.57 -2.73
C ARG A 19 -6.97 -11.22 -1.39
N ALA A 20 -6.12 -12.16 -0.99
CA ALA A 20 -6.23 -12.83 0.30
C ALA A 20 -6.05 -11.84 1.45
N ALA A 21 -5.01 -11.01 1.40
CA ALA A 21 -4.72 -10.00 2.42
C ALA A 21 -5.85 -8.98 2.60
N PHE A 22 -6.52 -8.60 1.50
CA PHE A 22 -7.58 -7.59 1.53
C PHE A 22 -8.98 -8.21 1.75
N GLY A 23 -9.08 -9.53 1.94
CA GLY A 23 -10.35 -10.24 2.12
C GLY A 23 -11.24 -10.28 0.87
N ILE A 24 -10.68 -10.15 -0.33
CA ILE A 24 -11.43 -10.14 -1.60
C ILE A 24 -11.66 -11.58 -2.08
N THR A 25 -12.73 -12.19 -1.57
CA THR A 25 -13.12 -13.57 -1.90
C THR A 25 -14.28 -13.66 -2.91
N ASP A 26 -15.24 -12.75 -2.82
CA ASP A 26 -16.50 -12.81 -3.57
C ASP A 26 -16.42 -12.29 -5.01
N ARG A 27 -15.35 -11.55 -5.35
CA ARG A 27 -15.18 -10.95 -6.68
C ARG A 27 -13.77 -11.08 -7.23
N ASN A 28 -13.66 -10.92 -8.54
CA ASN A 28 -12.39 -10.75 -9.22
C ASN A 28 -11.86 -9.31 -9.11
N LEU A 29 -10.54 -9.17 -9.19
CA LEU A 29 -9.90 -7.86 -9.36
C LEU A 29 -10.26 -7.31 -10.74
N THR A 30 -10.59 -6.03 -10.79
CA THR A 30 -10.74 -5.25 -12.01
C THR A 30 -9.38 -5.04 -12.68
N SER A 31 -9.38 -4.69 -13.97
CA SER A 31 -8.12 -4.42 -14.71
C SER A 31 -7.28 -3.32 -14.05
N ARG A 32 -7.94 -2.28 -13.51
CA ARG A 32 -7.26 -1.17 -12.84
C ARG A 32 -6.63 -1.60 -11.50
N GLU A 33 -7.32 -2.43 -10.73
CA GLU A 33 -6.76 -2.97 -9.48
C GLU A 33 -5.55 -3.87 -9.76
N ARG A 34 -5.59 -4.68 -10.83
CA ARG A 34 -4.43 -5.48 -11.26
C ARG A 34 -3.26 -4.61 -11.70
N GLU A 35 -3.53 -3.51 -12.39
CA GLU A 35 -2.49 -2.56 -12.79
C GLU A 35 -1.81 -1.90 -11.58
N TYR A 36 -2.58 -1.54 -10.55
CA TYR A 36 -2.03 -1.04 -9.29
C TYR A 36 -1.16 -2.09 -8.61
N ILE A 37 -1.66 -3.32 -8.47
CA ILE A 37 -0.90 -4.42 -7.86
C ILE A 37 0.41 -4.66 -8.62
N ALA A 38 0.34 -4.74 -9.96
CA ALA A 38 1.53 -4.89 -10.79
C ALA A 38 2.50 -3.72 -10.60
N THR A 39 2.01 -2.49 -10.44
CA THR A 39 2.86 -1.33 -10.16
C THR A 39 3.57 -1.45 -8.81
N TRP A 40 2.86 -1.84 -7.76
CA TRP A 40 3.45 -1.94 -6.41
C TRP A 40 4.60 -2.96 -6.37
N PHE A 41 4.40 -4.13 -6.98
CA PHE A 41 5.43 -5.17 -7.01
C PHE A 41 6.51 -4.93 -8.08
N ASP A 42 6.14 -4.60 -9.32
CA ASP A 42 7.10 -4.53 -10.43
C ASP A 42 7.82 -3.18 -10.51
N ARG A 43 7.13 -2.07 -10.23
CA ARG A 43 7.71 -0.72 -10.33
C ARG A 43 8.28 -0.25 -9.00
N TYR A 44 7.49 -0.34 -7.93
CA TYR A 44 7.90 0.16 -6.61
C TYR A 44 8.76 -0.85 -5.85
N GLN A 45 8.79 -2.11 -6.31
CA GLN A 45 9.53 -3.20 -5.66
C GLN A 45 9.13 -3.37 -4.19
N PHE A 46 7.85 -3.10 -3.88
CA PHE A 46 7.30 -3.28 -2.55
C PHE A 46 6.97 -4.75 -2.28
N ASP A 47 7.07 -5.13 -1.02
CA ASP A 47 6.66 -6.43 -0.53
C ASP A 47 5.23 -6.39 0.02
N LEU A 48 4.67 -7.58 0.24
CA LEU A 48 3.29 -7.71 0.73
C LEU A 48 3.09 -7.02 2.10
N PRO A 49 3.99 -7.15 3.10
CA PRO A 49 3.84 -6.47 4.38
C PRO A 49 3.69 -4.95 4.29
N LEU A 50 4.44 -4.29 3.41
CA LEU A 50 4.32 -2.84 3.23
C LEU A 50 2.97 -2.46 2.60
N ILE A 51 2.51 -3.26 1.62
CA ILE A 51 1.20 -3.07 0.98
C ILE A 51 0.06 -3.30 1.97
N GLU A 52 0.17 -4.32 2.83
CA GLU A 52 -0.76 -4.60 3.92
C GLU A 52 -0.84 -3.45 4.91
N TYR A 53 0.30 -2.88 5.30
CA TYR A 53 0.31 -1.73 6.20
C TYR A 53 -0.39 -0.50 5.59
N ALA A 54 -0.20 -0.24 4.29
CA ALA A 54 -0.94 0.82 3.60
C ALA A 54 -2.45 0.52 3.53
N TYR A 55 -2.84 -0.76 3.43
CA TYR A 55 -4.24 -1.19 3.48
C TYR A 55 -4.86 -0.95 4.85
N GLU A 56 -4.16 -1.26 5.94
CA GLU A 56 -4.62 -0.96 7.30
C GLU A 56 -4.92 0.54 7.45
N ILE A 57 -4.00 1.41 7.01
CA ILE A 57 -4.19 2.87 7.01
C ILE A 57 -5.40 3.25 6.15
N THR A 58 -5.56 2.63 4.97
CA THR A 58 -6.69 2.91 4.07
C THR A 58 -8.03 2.60 4.74
N VAL A 59 -8.16 1.44 5.37
CA VAL A 59 -9.40 1.00 6.02
C VAL A 59 -9.66 1.83 7.28
N GLU A 60 -8.64 2.10 8.10
CA GLU A 60 -8.76 2.95 9.28
C GLU A 60 -9.30 4.34 8.93
N ARG A 61 -8.86 4.90 7.79
CA ARG A 61 -9.18 6.28 7.39
C ARG A 61 -10.48 6.41 6.60
N THR A 62 -10.79 5.43 5.76
CA THR A 62 -11.95 5.50 4.86
C THR A 62 -13.10 4.60 5.29
N GLY A 63 -12.89 3.73 6.29
CA GLY A 63 -13.85 2.73 6.75
C GLY A 63 -14.07 1.57 5.78
N LYS A 64 -13.36 1.53 4.63
CA LYS A 64 -13.54 0.53 3.58
C LYS A 64 -12.27 0.32 2.78
N LEU A 65 -12.25 -0.71 1.93
CA LEU A 65 -11.21 -0.86 0.93
C LEU A 65 -11.36 0.19 -0.16
N ALA A 66 -10.41 1.13 -0.23
CA ALA A 66 -10.36 2.18 -1.25
C ALA A 66 -9.05 2.09 -2.04
N PHE A 67 -9.02 1.28 -3.11
CA PHE A 67 -7.83 1.07 -3.95
C PHE A 67 -7.21 2.36 -4.50
N GLY A 68 -8.03 3.37 -4.82
CA GLY A 68 -7.53 4.67 -5.28
C GLY A 68 -6.72 5.40 -4.21
N TYR A 69 -7.23 5.44 -2.98
CA TYR A 69 -6.53 6.05 -1.85
C TYR A 69 -5.28 5.26 -1.46
N LEU A 70 -5.40 3.93 -1.38
CA LEU A 70 -4.29 3.02 -1.14
C LEU A 70 -3.14 3.23 -2.13
N ASN A 71 -3.46 3.33 -3.43
CA ASN A 71 -2.47 3.59 -4.45
C ASN A 71 -1.79 4.96 -4.29
N LYS A 72 -2.53 6.00 -3.86
CA LYS A 72 -1.94 7.32 -3.58
C LYS A 72 -0.96 7.26 -2.40
N ILE A 73 -1.28 6.52 -1.32
CA ILE A 73 -0.35 6.30 -0.19
C ILE A 73 0.94 5.63 -0.68
N LEU A 74 0.81 4.49 -1.38
CA LEU A 74 1.98 3.73 -1.85
C LEU A 74 2.82 4.52 -2.87
N ALA A 75 2.18 5.28 -3.77
CA ALA A 75 2.88 6.16 -4.69
C ALA A 75 3.67 7.25 -3.96
N SER A 76 3.08 7.85 -2.91
CA SER A 76 3.75 8.85 -2.08
C SER A 76 4.95 8.26 -1.35
N TRP A 77 4.80 7.08 -0.73
CA TRP A 77 5.91 6.38 -0.07
C TRP A 77 7.06 6.09 -1.03
N HIS A 78 6.75 5.61 -2.23
CA HIS A 78 7.76 5.38 -3.26
C HIS A 78 8.48 6.68 -3.66
N GLN A 79 7.76 7.80 -3.82
CA GLN A 79 8.35 9.10 -4.12
C GLN A 79 9.25 9.63 -2.99
N ASN A 80 8.91 9.33 -1.73
CA ASN A 80 9.68 9.69 -0.55
C ASN A 80 10.78 8.67 -0.21
N GLY A 81 10.97 7.64 -1.03
CA GLY A 81 12.01 6.62 -0.83
C GLY A 81 11.73 5.64 0.31
N ILE A 82 10.52 5.62 0.86
CA ILE A 82 10.09 4.71 1.92
C ILE A 82 9.95 3.30 1.34
N ARG A 83 10.68 2.33 1.90
CA ARG A 83 10.71 0.94 1.38
C ARG A 83 10.44 -0.13 2.43
N SER A 84 10.26 0.26 3.69
CA SER A 84 9.95 -0.66 4.78
C SER A 84 8.75 -0.20 5.60
N VAL A 85 8.09 -1.15 6.25
CA VAL A 85 6.98 -0.87 7.18
C VAL A 85 7.46 0.02 8.34
N GLU A 86 8.70 -0.15 8.80
CA GLU A 86 9.27 0.69 9.85
C GLU A 86 9.42 2.14 9.42
N GLU A 87 9.90 2.39 8.21
CA GLU A 87 9.98 3.74 7.63
C GLU A 87 8.59 4.33 7.45
N ALA A 88 7.63 3.57 6.93
CA ALA A 88 6.25 4.01 6.76
C ALA A 88 5.58 4.36 8.09
N ARG A 89 5.87 3.61 9.16
CA ARG A 89 5.41 3.90 10.54
C ARG A 89 6.06 5.16 11.10
N ARG A 90 7.34 5.39 10.81
CA ARG A 90 8.07 6.60 11.24
C ARG A 90 7.55 7.83 10.51
N GLU A 91 7.31 7.71 9.20
CA GLU A 91 6.65 8.77 8.44
C GLU A 91 5.29 9.07 9.05
N SER A 92 4.51 8.00 9.33
CA SER A 92 3.21 8.08 10.01
C SER A 92 3.26 8.76 11.37
N LYS A 93 4.42 8.99 11.99
CA LYS A 93 4.57 9.64 13.31
C LYS A 93 5.21 11.02 13.13
N PRO A 94 4.72 12.12 13.74
CA PRO A 94 5.40 13.40 13.66
C PRO A 94 6.79 13.29 14.30
N ALA A 95 7.80 13.86 13.62
CA ALA A 95 9.21 13.73 13.97
C ALA A 95 9.53 14.36 15.33
N ALA A 96 9.80 13.52 16.32
CA ALA A 96 10.71 13.81 17.41
C ALA A 96 11.37 12.49 17.87
N ALA A 97 12.67 12.58 18.16
CA ALA A 97 13.65 11.53 18.44
C ALA A 97 13.17 10.26 19.21
N VAL A 98 13.80 9.13 18.92
CA VAL A 98 13.73 7.79 19.59
C VAL A 98 13.82 7.86 21.15
N PRO A 99 13.40 6.85 21.95
CA PRO A 99 12.97 5.47 21.64
C PRO A 99 11.66 4.99 22.32
N ALA A 100 11.24 3.76 21.96
CA ALA A 100 10.38 2.79 22.66
C ALA A 100 9.11 3.27 23.41
N GLY A 101 7.95 2.84 22.90
CA GLY A 101 6.69 2.81 23.64
C GLY A 101 5.65 3.83 23.18
N SER A 102 4.45 3.32 22.90
CA SER A 102 3.17 4.04 22.79
C SER A 102 2.81 4.75 21.48
N ALA A 103 1.78 4.16 20.87
CA ALA A 103 0.59 4.73 20.22
C ALA A 103 0.67 6.09 19.49
N GLY A 104 0.45 6.02 18.17
CA GLY A 104 -0.59 6.78 17.49
C GLY A 104 -0.42 8.30 17.40
N GLY A 105 0.65 8.77 16.78
CA GLY A 105 0.64 10.08 16.10
C GLY A 105 0.57 9.82 14.59
N GLU A 106 -0.13 10.68 13.86
CA GLU A 106 -0.44 10.63 12.42
C GLU A 106 0.55 11.48 11.59
N SER A 107 0.83 11.10 10.33
CA SER A 107 1.62 11.94 9.43
C SER A 107 0.77 13.00 8.75
N ASP A 108 1.32 14.22 8.70
CA ASP A 108 0.79 15.30 7.88
C ASP A 108 0.65 14.89 6.40
N LEU A 109 1.50 13.97 5.91
CA LEU A 109 1.48 13.51 4.53
C LEU A 109 0.26 12.65 4.23
N ASN A 110 -0.03 11.63 5.04
CA ASN A 110 -1.19 10.75 4.82
C ASN A 110 -2.50 11.55 4.95
N ARG A 111 -2.56 12.49 5.90
CA ARG A 111 -3.69 13.42 6.04
C ARG A 111 -3.92 14.23 4.78
N LYS A 112 -2.88 14.87 4.24
CA LYS A 112 -2.97 15.66 3.01
C LYS A 112 -3.40 14.81 1.81
N ILE A 113 -2.91 13.56 1.70
CA ILE A 113 -3.32 12.64 0.65
C ILE A 113 -4.80 12.28 0.78
N LEU A 114 -5.30 12.09 2.00
CA LEU A 114 -6.72 11.81 2.26
C LEU A 114 -7.58 13.01 1.90
N GLU A 115 -7.21 14.21 2.33
CA GLU A 115 -7.91 15.44 2.01
C GLU A 115 -7.96 15.70 0.50
N GLN A 116 -6.85 15.45 -0.20
CA GLN A 116 -6.81 15.52 -1.66
C GLN A 116 -7.77 14.49 -2.28
N PHE A 117 -7.72 13.24 -1.80
CA PHE A 117 -8.57 12.16 -2.31
C PHE A 117 -10.06 12.38 -2.07
N MET A 118 -10.46 13.02 -0.97
CA MET A 118 -11.86 13.33 -0.68
C MET A 118 -12.42 14.53 -1.45
N LYS A 119 -11.55 15.34 -2.06
CA LYS A 119 -11.93 16.51 -2.88
C LYS A 119 -12.06 16.21 -4.37
N ASP A 120 -11.43 15.12 -4.83
CA ASP A 120 -11.53 14.60 -6.19
C ASP A 120 -12.81 13.75 -6.36
#